data_AF-A0A418VA36-F1
#
_entry.id   AF-A0A418VA36-F1
#
_cell.length_a   1.000
_cell.length_b   1.000
_cell.length_c   1.000
_cell.angle_alpha   90.00
_cell.angle_beta   90.00
_cell.angle_gamma   90.00
#
_symmetry.space_group_name_H-M   'P 1'
#
loop_
_entity.id
_entity.type
_entity.pdbx_description
1 polymer ?
#
loop_
_entity_poly.entity_id
_entity_poly.type
_entity_poly.pdbx_seq_one_letter_code
_entity_poly.pdbx_strand_id
1 'polypeptide(L)'
;MNRTRLAAPLLLLSVFSVAAADQVTAAVTTEANALARQYTGRVCRDDIELDTDTFRQRLNAAQIKEMRTKIVNEWTKDLAEDAREDGYTYEVRYRDNRVWYWKRDVKGGKGEFGVVTINATGKRELTCDQ
;
A
#
# COMPACT_ATOMS: atom_id res chain seq x y z
N MET A 1 -6.38 -6.96 65.47
CA MET A 1 -5.42 -5.97 64.94
C MET A 1 -4.99 -6.41 63.55
N ASN A 2 -5.20 -5.55 62.55
CA ASN A 2 -4.50 -5.37 61.26
C ASN A 2 -3.99 -6.60 60.46
N ARG A 3 -4.10 -6.72 59.13
CA ARG A 3 -4.59 -5.89 58.02
C ARG A 3 -4.54 -6.79 56.78
N THR A 4 -5.49 -6.59 55.88
CA THR A 4 -5.50 -6.97 54.47
C THR A 4 -4.16 -6.72 53.76
N ARG A 5 -3.80 -7.58 52.78
CA ARG A 5 -3.59 -7.19 51.36
C ARG A 5 -3.18 -8.37 50.49
N LEU A 6 -3.95 -8.55 49.41
CA LEU A 6 -3.60 -9.29 48.20
C LEU A 6 -2.28 -8.78 47.61
N ALA A 7 -1.45 -9.69 47.11
CA ALA A 7 -0.39 -9.38 46.17
C ALA A 7 -0.37 -10.47 45.09
N ALA A 8 -1.05 -10.21 43.98
CA ALA A 8 -0.90 -10.98 42.76
C ALA A 8 0.42 -10.60 42.09
N PRO A 9 1.27 -11.56 41.69
CA PRO A 9 2.41 -11.27 40.83
C PRO A 9 1.90 -11.12 39.39
N LEU A 10 1.54 -9.90 39.02
CA LEU A 10 1.64 -9.42 37.64
C LEU A 10 3.13 -9.13 37.41
N LEU A 11 3.77 -9.74 36.41
CA LEU A 11 4.86 -9.13 35.64
C LEU A 11 5.13 -9.93 34.35
N LEU A 12 4.61 -9.35 33.26
CA LEU A 12 5.25 -9.14 31.96
C LEU A 12 5.62 -10.35 31.10
N LEU A 13 4.65 -10.80 30.30
CA LEU A 13 4.91 -11.29 28.95
C LEU A 13 5.43 -10.12 28.09
N SER A 14 6.73 -9.88 28.14
CA SER A 14 7.43 -9.06 27.14
C SER A 14 7.51 -9.86 25.84
N VAL A 15 6.38 -9.96 25.14
CA VAL A 15 6.38 -10.32 23.73
C VAL A 15 6.91 -9.09 23.01
N PHE A 16 8.20 -9.11 22.68
CA PHE A 16 8.71 -8.23 21.64
C PHE A 16 7.92 -8.54 20.38
N SER A 17 6.91 -7.72 20.08
CA SER A 17 6.17 -7.76 18.83
C SER A 17 7.09 -7.30 17.71
N VAL A 18 8.02 -8.17 17.30
CA VAL A 18 8.76 -8.03 16.05
C VAL A 18 7.80 -8.40 14.93
N ALA A 19 6.85 -7.51 14.64
CA ALA A 19 5.91 -7.72 13.54
C ALA A 19 5.34 -6.38 13.09
N ALA A 20 5.97 -5.78 12.06
CA ALA A 20 5.25 -5.01 11.04
C ALA A 20 6.17 -4.57 9.88
N ALA A 21 7.06 -5.46 9.41
CA ALA A 21 7.66 -5.32 8.09
C ALA A 21 7.45 -6.54 7.18
N ASP A 22 6.76 -7.60 7.64
CA ASP A 22 6.79 -8.89 6.94
C ASP A 22 5.54 -9.38 6.20
N GLN A 23 4.38 -8.70 6.24
CA GLN A 23 3.23 -9.17 5.43
C GLN A 23 2.47 -8.03 4.77
N VAL A 24 2.30 -8.11 3.45
CA VAL A 24 1.06 -7.65 2.81
C VAL A 24 -0.03 -8.45 3.48
N THR A 25 -0.75 -7.82 4.42
CA THR A 25 -1.75 -8.55 5.19
C THR A 25 -2.89 -8.94 4.26
N ALA A 26 -3.61 -10.02 4.59
CA ALA A 26 -4.79 -10.43 3.84
C ALA A 26 -5.80 -9.27 3.65
N ALA A 27 -5.84 -8.31 4.58
CA ALA A 27 -6.65 -7.10 4.48
C ALA A 27 -6.19 -6.17 3.33
N VAL A 28 -4.89 -5.94 3.17
CA VAL A 28 -4.34 -5.14 2.07
C VAL A 28 -4.59 -5.84 0.73
N THR A 29 -4.38 -7.15 0.64
CA THR A 29 -4.68 -7.93 -0.56
C THR A 29 -6.18 -7.91 -0.90
N THR A 30 -7.05 -7.97 0.11
CA THR A 30 -8.50 -7.90 -0.09
C THR A 30 -8.93 -6.54 -0.64
N GLU A 31 -8.40 -5.46 -0.07
CA GLU A 31 -8.70 -4.10 -0.52
C GLU A 31 -8.12 -3.81 -1.91
N ALA A 32 -6.87 -4.23 -2.18
CA ALA A 32 -6.27 -4.14 -3.50
C ALA A 32 -7.10 -4.89 -4.55
N ASN A 33 -7.58 -6.08 -4.23
CA ASN A 33 -8.47 -6.84 -5.12
C ASN A 33 -9.83 -6.18 -5.33
N ALA A 34 -10.39 -5.55 -4.30
CA ALA A 34 -11.65 -4.81 -4.42
C ALA A 34 -11.50 -3.58 -5.32
N LEU A 35 -10.42 -2.82 -5.14
CA LEU A 35 -10.11 -1.66 -5.97
C LEU A 35 -9.77 -2.07 -7.40
N ALA A 36 -8.92 -3.08 -7.60
CA ALA A 36 -8.63 -3.63 -8.93
C ALA A 36 -9.94 -4.02 -9.64
N ARG A 37 -10.83 -4.77 -8.97
CA ARG A 37 -12.11 -5.15 -9.55
C ARG A 37 -13.00 -3.95 -9.89
N GLN A 38 -12.99 -2.90 -9.07
CA GLN A 38 -13.76 -1.69 -9.33
C GLN A 38 -13.28 -0.96 -10.60
N TYR A 39 -11.96 -0.91 -10.84
CA TYR A 39 -11.38 -0.13 -11.93
C TYR A 39 -11.15 -0.92 -13.22
N THR A 40 -10.80 -2.20 -13.11
CA THR A 40 -10.44 -3.05 -14.25
C THR A 40 -11.49 -4.11 -14.55
N GLY A 41 -12.45 -4.34 -13.65
CA GLY A 41 -13.44 -5.42 -13.75
C GLY A 41 -12.89 -6.79 -13.36
N ARG A 42 -11.62 -6.90 -12.97
CA ARG A 42 -10.93 -8.14 -12.63
C ARG A 42 -10.20 -8.04 -11.30
N VAL A 43 -9.94 -9.18 -10.68
CA VAL A 43 -9.12 -9.24 -9.45
C VAL A 43 -7.65 -9.30 -9.83
N CYS A 44 -6.79 -8.75 -8.98
CA CYS A 44 -5.35 -8.73 -9.11
C CYS A 44 -4.80 -10.09 -8.63
N ARG A 45 -5.04 -11.17 -9.39
CA ARG A 45 -4.71 -12.56 -9.00
C ARG A 45 -3.69 -13.24 -9.90
N ASP A 46 -3.51 -12.74 -11.10
CA ASP A 46 -2.52 -13.23 -12.06
C ASP A 46 -1.28 -12.34 -11.88
N ASP A 47 -0.16 -12.96 -11.48
CA ASP A 47 1.19 -12.38 -11.41
C ASP A 47 1.32 -11.04 -10.65
N ILE A 48 0.93 -11.05 -9.37
CA ILE A 48 1.20 -9.91 -8.48
C ILE A 48 2.72 -9.73 -8.34
N GLU A 49 3.25 -8.64 -8.88
CA GLU A 49 4.60 -8.19 -8.58
C GLU A 49 4.57 -7.39 -7.27
N LEU A 50 5.38 -7.82 -6.29
CA LEU A 50 5.47 -7.20 -4.97
C LEU A 50 6.88 -6.63 -4.79
N ASP A 51 7.00 -5.31 -4.86
CA ASP A 51 8.22 -4.60 -4.48
C ASP A 51 8.13 -4.13 -3.02
N THR A 52 9.21 -4.28 -2.26
CA THR A 52 9.29 -3.90 -0.85
C THR A 52 10.56 -3.11 -0.58
N ASP A 53 10.36 -1.83 -0.25
CA ASP A 53 11.44 -0.93 0.16
C ASP A 53 11.40 -0.73 1.66
N THR A 54 12.53 -0.98 2.32
CA THR A 54 12.69 -0.74 3.77
C THR A 54 13.36 0.60 4.02
N PHE A 55 12.81 1.41 4.92
CA PHE A 55 13.40 2.69 5.30
C PHE A 55 14.53 2.51 6.31
N ARG A 56 15.62 3.25 6.11
CA ARG A 56 16.75 3.28 7.07
C ARG A 56 16.37 3.88 8.43
N GLN A 57 15.36 4.74 8.45
CA GLN A 57 14.83 5.36 9.66
C GLN A 57 13.31 5.30 9.67
N ARG A 58 12.73 5.24 10.86
CA ARG A 58 11.28 5.22 11.01
C ARG A 58 10.67 6.57 10.62
N LEU A 59 9.71 6.56 9.71
CA LEU A 59 8.99 7.76 9.26
C LEU A 59 7.93 8.19 10.27
N ASN A 60 7.78 9.49 10.44
CA ASN A 60 6.65 10.11 11.12
C ASN A 60 5.50 10.41 10.14
N ALA A 61 4.36 10.87 10.68
CA ALA A 61 3.16 11.13 9.88
C ALA A 61 3.36 12.20 8.78
N ALA A 62 4.19 13.22 9.04
CA ALA A 62 4.48 14.26 8.05
C ALA A 62 5.32 13.70 6.89
N GLN A 63 6.32 12.87 7.20
CA GLN A 63 7.15 12.20 6.19
C GLN A 63 6.36 11.19 5.36
N ILE A 64 5.44 10.45 5.97
CA ILE A 64 4.52 9.56 5.23
C ILE A 64 3.64 10.37 4.27
N LYS A 65 3.11 11.52 4.73
CA LYS A 65 2.31 12.42 3.89
C LYS A 65 3.13 13.00 2.72
N GLU A 66 4.36 13.41 2.99
CA GLU A 66 5.27 13.93 1.97
C GLU A 66 5.56 12.87 0.91
N MET A 67 5.90 11.66 1.32
CA MET A 67 6.16 10.55 0.41
C MET A 67 4.93 10.18 -0.43
N ARG A 68 3.74 10.14 0.19
CA ARG A 68 2.49 9.92 -0.54
C ARG A 68 2.27 10.98 -1.62
N THR A 69 2.50 12.25 -1.27
CA THR A 69 2.37 13.37 -2.20
C THR A 69 3.35 13.24 -3.37
N LYS A 70 4.59 12.84 -3.08
CA LYS A 70 5.61 12.59 -4.09
C LYS A 70 5.17 11.51 -5.09
N ILE A 71 4.73 10.35 -4.59
CA ILE A 71 4.28 9.22 -5.43
C ILE A 71 3.08 9.64 -6.29
N VAL A 72 2.09 10.33 -5.71
CA VAL A 72 0.92 10.83 -6.48
C VAL A 72 1.37 11.72 -7.64
N ASN A 73 2.29 12.65 -7.40
CA ASN A 73 2.75 13.58 -8.42
C ASN A 73 3.57 12.87 -9.51
N GLU A 74 4.46 11.96 -9.13
CA GLU A 74 5.26 11.15 -10.06
C GLU A 74 4.34 10.32 -10.96
N TRP A 75 3.47 9.48 -10.38
CA TRP A 75 2.55 8.66 -11.17
C TRP A 75 1.59 9.46 -12.03
N THR A 76 1.07 10.60 -11.54
CA THR A 76 0.19 11.45 -12.35
C THR A 76 0.93 11.98 -13.57
N LYS A 77 2.20 12.35 -13.43
CA LYS A 77 3.01 12.87 -14.52
C LYS A 77 3.32 11.77 -15.53
N ASP A 78 3.83 10.63 -15.06
CA ASP A 78 4.27 9.53 -15.91
C ASP A 78 3.09 8.94 -16.71
N LEU A 79 1.96 8.70 -16.04
CA LEU A 79 0.75 8.20 -16.72
C LEU A 79 0.14 9.22 -17.68
N ALA A 80 0.31 10.52 -17.43
CA ALA A 80 -0.09 11.55 -18.38
C ALA A 80 0.79 11.56 -19.63
N GLU A 81 2.07 11.19 -19.50
CA GLU A 81 2.98 11.02 -20.64
C GLU A 81 2.56 9.79 -21.46
N ASP A 82 2.38 8.62 -20.82
CA ASP A 82 1.86 7.40 -21.47
C ASP A 82 0.54 7.67 -22.21
N ALA A 83 -0.39 8.39 -21.58
CA ALA A 83 -1.67 8.72 -22.18
C ALA A 83 -1.55 9.56 -23.46
N ARG A 84 -0.54 10.44 -23.55
CA ARG A 84 -0.28 11.25 -24.74
C ARG A 84 0.41 10.45 -25.84
N GLU A 85 1.35 9.57 -25.48
CA GLU A 85 2.17 8.83 -26.43
C GLU A 85 1.40 7.66 -27.05
N ASP A 86 0.79 6.83 -26.20
CA ASP A 86 0.21 5.56 -26.61
C ASP A 86 -1.32 5.59 -26.66
N GLY A 87 -1.95 6.56 -26.00
CA GLY A 87 -3.40 6.73 -25.96
C GLY A 87 -4.07 5.98 -24.80
N TYR A 88 -3.40 5.85 -23.66
CA TYR A 88 -3.98 5.29 -22.44
C TYR A 88 -5.04 6.20 -21.81
N THR A 89 -6.03 5.58 -21.16
CA THR A 89 -6.79 6.25 -20.08
C THR A 89 -6.20 5.87 -18.73
N TYR A 90 -6.14 6.79 -17.78
CA TYR A 90 -5.57 6.52 -16.46
C TYR A 90 -6.27 7.28 -15.34
N GLU A 91 -6.03 6.86 -14.11
CA GLU A 91 -6.38 7.59 -12.90
C GLU A 91 -5.36 7.34 -11.80
N VAL A 92 -5.07 8.38 -11.03
CA VAL A 92 -4.28 8.28 -9.79
C VAL A 92 -5.12 8.79 -8.63
N ARG A 93 -5.12 8.07 -7.53
CA ARG A 93 -5.85 8.41 -6.31
C ARG A 93 -5.04 8.05 -5.09
N TYR A 94 -5.38 8.66 -3.96
CA TYR A 94 -4.74 8.37 -2.69
C TYR A 94 -5.73 8.48 -1.54
N ARG A 95 -5.44 7.75 -0.46
CA ARG A 95 -6.13 7.87 0.83
C ARG A 95 -5.22 7.38 1.95
N ASP A 96 -5.23 8.10 3.07
CA ASP A 96 -4.43 7.76 4.23
C ASP A 96 -2.96 7.54 3.85
N ASN A 97 -2.42 6.35 4.03
CA ASN A 97 -1.02 6.01 3.75
C ASN A 97 -0.85 5.25 2.42
N ARG A 98 -1.78 5.40 1.48
CA ARG A 98 -1.84 4.62 0.25
C ARG A 98 -2.03 5.49 -0.99
N VAL A 99 -1.46 5.04 -2.09
CA VAL A 99 -1.64 5.60 -3.43
C VAL A 99 -1.97 4.45 -4.36
N TRP A 100 -2.92 4.64 -5.27
CA TRP A 100 -3.26 3.67 -6.30
C TRP A 100 -3.36 4.34 -7.66
N TYR A 101 -2.99 3.59 -8.69
CA TYR A 101 -3.27 3.96 -10.07
C TYR A 101 -3.98 2.82 -10.79
N TRP A 102 -4.66 3.18 -11.86
CA TRP A 102 -4.97 2.26 -12.93
C TRP A 102 -4.69 2.94 -14.26
N LYS A 103 -4.24 2.18 -15.25
CA LYS A 103 -4.19 2.61 -16.64
C LYS A 103 -4.75 1.53 -17.56
N ARG A 104 -5.24 1.94 -18.72
CA ARG A 104 -5.78 1.02 -19.74
C ARG A 104 -5.45 1.52 -21.13
N ASP A 105 -4.82 0.65 -21.91
CA ASP A 105 -4.58 0.89 -23.33
C ASP A 105 -5.93 0.87 -24.05
N VAL A 106 -6.28 1.99 -24.67
CA VAL A 106 -7.53 2.10 -25.44
C VAL A 106 -7.48 1.26 -26.72
N LYS A 107 -6.30 1.00 -27.27
CA LYS A 107 -6.10 0.26 -28.53
C LYS A 107 -6.00 -1.25 -28.31
N GLY A 108 -5.16 -1.67 -27.37
CA GLY A 108 -4.89 -3.08 -27.06
C GLY A 108 -5.74 -3.67 -25.93
N GLY A 109 -6.45 -2.83 -25.18
CA GLY A 109 -7.32 -3.25 -24.08
C GLY A 109 -6.58 -3.71 -22.81
N LYS A 110 -5.24 -3.80 -22.85
CA LYS A 110 -4.39 -4.15 -21.71
C LYS A 110 -4.57 -3.14 -20.59
N GLY A 111 -4.80 -3.64 -19.39
CA GLY A 111 -4.93 -2.81 -18.19
C GLY A 111 -3.77 -3.06 -17.24
N GLU A 112 -3.50 -2.08 -16.39
CA GLU A 112 -2.56 -2.22 -15.29
C GLU A 112 -3.17 -1.56 -14.06
N PHE A 113 -3.03 -2.20 -12.92
CA PHE A 113 -3.42 -1.65 -11.62
C PHE A 113 -2.24 -1.77 -10.66
N GLY A 114 -1.94 -0.67 -9.99
CA GLY A 114 -0.89 -0.65 -8.97
C GLY A 114 -1.34 0.06 -7.69
N VAL A 115 -0.82 -0.40 -6.56
CA VAL A 115 -1.04 0.23 -5.25
C VAL A 115 0.24 0.23 -4.42
N VAL A 116 0.60 1.41 -3.91
CA VAL A 116 1.66 1.57 -2.91
C VAL A 116 1.05 1.81 -1.54
N THR A 117 1.46 1.01 -0.56
CA THR A 117 1.19 1.21 0.87
C THR A 117 2.45 1.66 1.59
N ILE A 118 2.40 2.82 2.23
CA ILE A 118 3.52 3.42 2.97
C ILE A 118 3.26 3.19 4.46
N ASN A 119 4.25 2.71 5.21
CA ASN A 119 4.16 2.64 6.66
C ASN A 119 5.39 3.31 7.29
N ALA A 120 5.50 3.24 8.62
CA ALA A 120 6.59 3.91 9.31
C ALA A 120 7.97 3.29 8.98
N THR A 121 8.04 2.06 8.49
CA THR A 121 9.29 1.30 8.34
C THR A 121 9.61 0.92 6.89
N GLY A 122 8.69 1.13 5.96
CA GLY A 122 8.88 0.84 4.54
C GLY A 122 7.68 1.22 3.69
N LYS A 123 7.81 1.01 2.38
CA LYS A 123 6.68 0.99 1.46
C LYS A 123 6.60 -0.37 0.77
N ARG A 124 5.41 -0.75 0.36
CA ARG A 124 5.16 -1.94 -0.45
C ARG A 124 4.31 -1.58 -1.63
N GLU A 125 4.71 -2.05 -2.80
CA GLU A 125 4.01 -1.86 -4.06
C GLU A 125 3.47 -3.20 -4.54
N LEU A 126 2.22 -3.20 -4.99
CA LEU A 126 1.57 -4.34 -5.61
C LEU A 126 1.13 -3.89 -6.99
N THR A 127 1.59 -4.57 -8.03
CA THR A 127 1.20 -4.29 -9.41
C THR A 127 0.68 -5.55 -10.07
N CYS A 128 -0.32 -5.40 -10.94
CA CYS A 128 -0.81 -6.48 -11.78
C CYS A 128 -1.25 -5.97 -13.15
N ASP A 129 -0.86 -6.76 -14.16
CA ASP A 129 -1.32 -6.62 -15.53
C ASP A 129 -2.70 -7.28 -15.70
N GLN A 130 -3.50 -6.77 -16.64
CA GLN A 130 -4.89 -7.18 -16.91
C GLN A 130 -5.17 -7.36 -18.40
#